data_AF-F7KNG1-F1
#
_entry.id   AF-F7KNG1-F1
#
_cell.length_a   1.000
_cell.length_b   1.000
_cell.length_c   1.000
_cell.angle_alpha   90.00
_cell.angle_beta   90.00
_cell.angle_gamma   90.00
#
_symmetry.space_group_name_H-M   'P 1'
#
loop_
_entity.id
_entity.type
_entity.pdbx_description
1 polymer ?
#
loop_
_entity_poly.entity_id
_entity_poly.type
_entity_poly.pdbx_seq_one_letter_code
_entity_poly.pdbx_strand_id
1 'polypeptide(L)'
;MKLGVISDIHLDVNEQYPVVELLTKEAERRKLEGLLLAGDISNGPKSTLRHLEQMKKRLPVPFWFVPGNHDMWDQEQEYMDSWQIYEEYKKYEECLCGKSVQVGNSILLGNIGWYDYSFGDEAYSIEDFQKKSRNGRVWQDSIWVRWNRDDRQLAKAMCEELEEIIKEHKGKRTISVTHMIALPELKVPLERVNWDYFNAFLGSRELGEMYERNGVSCAVMGHVHYRKRILKNQVDYVCACLNYHTEWQTQDPGEELRKTMQEIEA
;
A
#
# COMPACT_ATOMS: atom_id res chain seq x y z
N MET A 1 16.56 -13.81 3.20
CA MET A 1 16.62 -13.00 1.98
C MET A 1 16.28 -11.59 2.38
N LYS A 2 17.17 -10.64 2.12
CA LYS A 2 17.01 -9.26 2.56
C LYS A 2 16.15 -8.47 1.59
N LEU A 3 15.01 -7.97 2.04
CA LEU A 3 14.10 -7.16 1.23
C LEU A 3 14.10 -5.70 1.69
N GLY A 4 14.11 -4.77 0.73
CA GLY A 4 13.80 -3.37 0.98
C GLY A 4 12.30 -3.12 0.83
N VAL A 5 11.76 -2.24 1.68
CA VAL A 5 10.33 -1.91 1.74
C VAL A 5 10.16 -0.41 1.54
N ILE A 6 9.26 -0.03 0.62
CA ILE A 6 8.88 1.35 0.36
C ILE A 6 7.45 1.43 -0.20
N SER A 7 6.77 2.55 0.00
CA SER A 7 5.44 2.84 -0.53
C SER A 7 5.33 4.32 -0.91
N ASP A 8 4.23 4.71 -1.56
CA ASP A 8 3.89 6.11 -1.82
C ASP A 8 5.04 6.83 -2.56
N ILE A 9 5.61 6.17 -3.57
CA ILE A 9 6.74 6.69 -4.33
C ILE A 9 6.33 7.71 -5.39
N HIS A 10 5.04 7.72 -5.77
CA HIS A 10 4.37 8.77 -6.56
C HIS A 10 5.24 9.27 -7.73
N LEU A 11 5.66 8.36 -8.61
CA LEU A 11 6.69 8.61 -9.63
C LEU A 11 6.31 9.66 -10.67
N ASP A 12 5.03 9.97 -10.82
CA ASP A 12 4.52 11.08 -11.63
C ASP A 12 4.62 12.42 -10.88
N VAL A 13 4.24 12.48 -9.60
CA VAL A 13 4.37 13.70 -8.77
C VAL A 13 5.84 14.02 -8.48
N ASN A 14 6.67 12.98 -8.42
CA ASN A 14 8.10 13.05 -8.15
C ASN A 14 8.95 12.96 -9.44
N GLU A 15 8.36 13.17 -10.62
CA GLU A 15 9.01 12.95 -11.94
C GLU A 15 10.33 13.73 -12.14
N GLN A 16 10.46 14.88 -11.47
CA GLN A 16 11.66 15.73 -11.54
C GLN A 16 12.85 15.13 -10.79
N TYR A 17 12.62 14.13 -9.94
CA TYR A 17 13.62 13.48 -9.12
C TYR A 17 13.92 12.07 -9.66
N PRO A 18 15.18 11.61 -9.61
CA PRO A 18 15.59 10.33 -10.18
C PRO A 18 15.25 9.15 -9.25
N VAL A 19 14.01 9.05 -8.76
CA VAL A 19 13.59 8.09 -7.72
C VAL A 19 13.93 6.64 -8.09
N VAL A 20 13.66 6.21 -9.33
CA VAL A 20 14.00 4.84 -9.78
C VAL A 20 15.51 4.58 -9.77
N GLU A 21 16.33 5.56 -10.16
CA GLU A 21 17.80 5.42 -10.10
C GLU A 21 18.29 5.35 -8.64
N LEU A 22 17.68 6.14 -7.76
CA LEU A 22 17.99 6.13 -6.33
C LEU A 22 17.57 4.82 -5.67
N LEU A 23 16.44 4.21 -6.07
CA LEU A 23 16.04 2.86 -5.66
C LEU A 23 17.10 1.83 -6.08
N THR A 24 17.58 1.88 -7.33
CA THR A 24 18.66 1.00 -7.82
C THR A 24 19.92 1.16 -6.97
N LYS A 25 20.41 2.40 -6.79
CA LYS A 25 21.60 2.69 -5.99
C LYS A 25 21.46 2.21 -4.55
N GLU A 26 20.28 2.39 -3.98
CA GLU A 26 20.01 1.99 -2.60
C GLU A 26 19.94 0.47 -2.43
N ALA A 27 19.35 -0.23 -3.41
CA ALA A 27 19.32 -1.67 -3.44
C ALA A 27 20.74 -2.26 -3.49
N GLU A 28 21.61 -1.72 -4.34
CA GLU A 28 23.02 -2.10 -4.40
C GLU A 28 23.76 -1.78 -3.09
N ARG A 29 23.58 -0.55 -2.57
CA ARG A 29 24.25 -0.08 -1.35
C ARG A 29 23.93 -0.96 -0.13
N ARG A 30 22.67 -1.34 0.03
CA ARG A 30 22.20 -2.20 1.14
C ARG A 30 22.39 -3.70 0.87
N LYS A 31 22.81 -4.06 -0.34
CA LYS A 31 22.87 -5.44 -0.83
C LYS A 31 21.51 -6.13 -0.64
N LEU A 32 20.46 -5.44 -1.06
CA LEU A 32 19.12 -6.02 -1.08
C LEU A 32 19.09 -7.17 -2.09
N GLU A 33 18.22 -8.13 -1.83
CA GLU A 33 17.95 -9.25 -2.71
C GLU A 33 16.57 -9.11 -3.37
N GLY A 34 15.74 -8.17 -2.90
CA GLY A 34 14.48 -7.79 -3.53
C GLY A 34 13.87 -6.51 -2.95
N LEU A 35 12.83 -6.01 -3.61
CA LEU A 35 12.07 -4.83 -3.19
C LEU A 35 10.57 -5.12 -3.05
N LEU A 36 9.92 -4.53 -2.05
CA LEU A 36 8.48 -4.52 -1.87
C LEU A 36 7.95 -3.09 -2.04
N LEU A 37 7.01 -2.92 -2.97
CA LEU A 37 6.32 -1.66 -3.26
C LEU A 37 4.88 -1.75 -2.73
N ALA A 38 4.59 -1.07 -1.62
CA ALA A 38 3.30 -1.17 -0.93
C ALA A 38 2.29 -0.11 -1.41
N GLY A 39 2.10 -0.03 -2.72
CA GLY A 39 1.14 0.87 -3.36
C GLY A 39 1.59 2.32 -3.51
N ASP A 40 0.74 3.06 -4.22
CA ASP A 40 0.93 4.44 -4.64
C ASP A 40 2.24 4.64 -5.40
N ILE A 41 2.37 3.85 -6.47
CA ILE A 41 3.50 3.91 -7.40
C ILE A 41 3.40 5.16 -8.27
N SER A 42 2.20 5.45 -8.80
CA SER A 42 1.88 6.69 -9.48
C SER A 42 0.37 6.94 -9.58
N ASN A 43 -0.05 8.06 -10.20
CA ASN A 43 -1.45 8.32 -10.49
C ASN A 43 -1.94 7.58 -11.75
N GLY A 44 -2.73 6.53 -11.54
CA GLY A 44 -3.52 5.83 -12.55
C GLY A 44 -2.78 4.73 -13.33
N PRO A 45 -3.56 3.81 -13.94
CA PRO A 45 -3.03 2.54 -14.47
C PRO A 45 -1.98 2.68 -15.57
N LYS A 46 -2.20 3.57 -16.54
CA LYS A 46 -1.23 3.79 -17.62
C LYS A 46 0.12 4.26 -17.10
N SER A 47 0.11 5.21 -16.17
CA SER A 47 1.34 5.74 -15.59
C SER A 47 2.04 4.64 -14.79
N THR A 48 1.31 3.95 -13.93
CA THR A 48 1.86 2.91 -13.05
C THR A 48 2.48 1.78 -13.86
N LEU A 49 1.77 1.24 -14.86
CA LEU A 49 2.29 0.19 -15.73
C LEU A 49 3.56 0.62 -16.48
N ARG A 50 3.61 1.86 -16.99
CA ARG A 50 4.81 2.41 -17.63
C ARG A 50 6.00 2.45 -16.67
N HIS A 51 5.78 2.87 -15.42
CA HIS A 51 6.85 2.94 -14.42
C HIS A 51 7.31 1.54 -13.97
N LEU A 52 6.40 0.58 -13.80
CA LEU A 52 6.73 -0.81 -13.51
C LEU A 52 7.62 -1.42 -14.59
N GLU A 53 7.32 -1.19 -15.87
CA GLU A 53 8.17 -1.63 -17.00
C GLU A 53 9.56 -0.97 -16.98
N GLN A 54 9.66 0.30 -16.58
CA GLN A 54 10.94 0.96 -16.41
C GLN A 54 11.75 0.38 -15.24
N MET A 55 11.08 0.11 -14.12
CA MET A 55 11.69 -0.50 -12.93
C MET A 55 12.20 -1.90 -13.24
N LYS A 56 11.42 -2.73 -13.94
CA LYS A 56 11.82 -4.08 -14.37
C LYS A 56 13.10 -4.09 -15.23
N LYS A 57 13.34 -3.02 -16.00
CA LYS A 57 14.55 -2.88 -16.83
C LYS A 57 15.77 -2.33 -16.06
N ARG A 58 15.56 -1.62 -14.94
CA ARG A 58 16.59 -0.84 -14.25
C ARG A 58 16.98 -1.37 -12.88
N LEU A 59 16.07 -2.04 -12.19
CA LEU A 59 16.35 -2.58 -10.87
C LEU A 59 17.28 -3.79 -10.99
N PRO A 60 18.31 -3.88 -10.13
CA PRO A 60 19.27 -4.99 -10.14
C PRO A 60 18.73 -6.23 -9.42
N VAL A 61 17.56 -6.11 -8.79
CA VAL A 61 16.92 -7.13 -7.95
C VAL A 61 15.45 -7.27 -8.35
N PRO A 62 14.82 -8.43 -8.13
CA PRO A 62 13.38 -8.57 -8.31
C PRO A 62 12.63 -7.60 -7.40
N PHE A 63 11.42 -7.23 -7.81
CA PHE A 63 10.51 -6.49 -6.97
C PHE A 63 9.11 -7.11 -7.03
N TRP A 64 8.33 -6.85 -6.00
CA TRP A 64 6.93 -7.21 -5.93
C TRP A 64 6.12 -6.01 -5.46
N PHE A 65 4.87 -5.93 -5.90
CA PHE A 65 4.02 -4.80 -5.60
C PHE A 65 2.56 -5.18 -5.36
N VAL A 66 1.87 -4.28 -4.66
CA VAL A 66 0.41 -4.11 -4.76
C VAL A 66 0.15 -2.69 -5.26
N PRO A 67 -0.91 -2.42 -6.03
CA PRO A 67 -1.33 -1.06 -6.31
C PRO A 67 -1.88 -0.42 -5.03
N GLY A 68 -1.71 0.90 -4.92
CA GLY A 68 -2.42 1.74 -3.94
C GLY A 68 -3.69 2.34 -4.53
N ASN A 69 -4.33 3.26 -3.81
CA ASN A 69 -5.57 3.87 -4.33
C ASN A 69 -5.26 4.81 -5.50
N HIS A 70 -4.12 5.51 -5.50
CA HIS A 70 -3.71 6.38 -6.59
C HIS A 70 -3.45 5.61 -7.89
N ASP A 71 -2.88 4.40 -7.78
CA ASP A 71 -2.66 3.51 -8.91
C ASP A 71 -3.99 3.06 -9.57
N MET A 72 -5.10 3.16 -8.85
CA MET A 72 -6.44 2.80 -9.32
C MET A 72 -7.24 3.98 -9.90
N TRP A 73 -6.69 5.20 -9.86
CA TRP A 73 -7.39 6.39 -10.32
C TRP A 73 -7.51 6.45 -11.85
N ASP A 74 -8.69 6.13 -12.36
CA ASP A 74 -9.00 6.20 -13.79
C ASP A 74 -9.47 7.60 -14.19
N GLN A 75 -8.52 8.54 -14.19
CA GLN A 75 -8.78 9.95 -14.53
C GLN A 75 -9.15 10.15 -16.01
N GLU A 76 -8.63 9.29 -16.89
CA GLU A 76 -8.91 9.31 -18.33
C GLU A 76 -10.21 8.58 -18.70
N GLN A 77 -10.85 7.89 -17.73
CA GLN A 77 -12.09 7.12 -17.92
C GLN A 77 -11.99 6.05 -19.00
N GLU A 78 -10.85 5.38 -19.09
CA GLU A 78 -10.59 4.36 -20.11
C GLU A 78 -11.06 2.97 -19.70
N TYR A 79 -11.34 2.77 -18.42
CA TYR A 79 -11.77 1.50 -17.86
C TYR A 79 -13.25 1.55 -17.52
N MET A 80 -13.95 0.44 -17.74
CA MET A 80 -15.36 0.34 -17.37
C MET A 80 -15.54 0.52 -15.86
N ASP A 81 -14.68 -0.13 -15.09
CA ASP A 81 -14.68 -0.11 -13.64
C ASP A 81 -13.28 -0.41 -13.08
N SER A 82 -13.13 -0.29 -11.76
CA SER A 82 -11.86 -0.55 -11.08
C SER A 82 -11.48 -2.04 -11.06
N TRP A 83 -12.42 -2.96 -11.33
CA TRP A 83 -12.10 -4.37 -11.46
C TRP A 83 -11.29 -4.66 -12.71
N GLN A 84 -11.57 -3.98 -13.82
CA GLN A 84 -10.73 -4.11 -15.02
C GLN A 84 -9.29 -3.69 -14.74
N ILE A 85 -9.09 -2.58 -14.03
CA ILE A 85 -7.75 -2.11 -13.63
C ILE A 85 -7.05 -3.13 -12.73
N TYR A 86 -7.77 -3.66 -11.73
CA TYR A 86 -7.27 -4.69 -10.82
C TYR A 86 -6.81 -5.95 -11.59
N GLU A 87 -7.60 -6.39 -12.57
CA GLU A 87 -7.25 -7.54 -13.41
C GLU A 87 -6.09 -7.25 -14.38
N GLU A 88 -5.94 -6.02 -14.89
CA GLU A 88 -4.74 -5.63 -15.66
C GLU A 88 -3.47 -5.78 -14.81
N TYR A 89 -3.47 -5.27 -13.57
CA TYR A 89 -2.33 -5.43 -12.67
C TYR A 89 -2.05 -6.89 -12.35
N LYS A 90 -3.08 -7.71 -12.13
CA LYS A 90 -2.92 -9.14 -11.85
C LYS A 90 -2.31 -9.95 -12.99
N LYS A 91 -2.22 -9.43 -14.21
CA LYS A 91 -1.48 -10.11 -15.30
C LYS A 91 0.03 -10.12 -15.07
N TYR A 92 0.55 -9.22 -14.22
CA TYR A 92 1.97 -9.14 -13.90
C TYR A 92 2.37 -10.20 -12.86
N GLU A 93 3.52 -10.82 -13.06
CA GLU A 93 4.09 -11.80 -12.13
C GLU A 93 4.54 -11.15 -10.83
N GLU A 94 4.98 -9.88 -10.90
CA GLU A 94 5.41 -9.06 -9.76
C GLU A 94 4.23 -8.57 -8.91
N CYS A 95 3.00 -8.58 -9.44
CA CYS A 95 1.81 -8.14 -8.72
C CYS A 95 1.36 -9.22 -7.73
N LEU A 96 1.26 -8.85 -6.46
CA LEU A 96 0.88 -9.76 -5.38
C LEU A 96 -0.64 -9.90 -5.19
N CYS A 97 -1.46 -9.07 -5.83
CA CYS A 97 -2.91 -9.05 -5.64
C CYS A 97 -3.57 -10.42 -5.83
N GLY A 98 -4.06 -10.99 -4.72
CA GLY A 98 -4.70 -12.31 -4.70
C GLY A 98 -3.73 -13.46 -4.97
N LYS A 99 -2.42 -13.24 -4.78
CA LYS A 99 -1.35 -14.21 -5.05
C LYS A 99 -0.42 -14.38 -3.87
N SER A 100 0.35 -15.46 -3.92
CA SER A 100 1.49 -15.70 -3.03
C SER A 100 2.71 -16.14 -3.83
N VAL A 101 3.89 -15.84 -3.30
CA VAL A 101 5.19 -16.23 -3.87
C VAL A 101 6.15 -16.58 -2.75
N GLN A 102 6.90 -17.67 -2.93
CA GLN A 102 7.94 -18.05 -1.98
C GLN A 102 9.20 -17.19 -2.21
N VAL A 103 9.66 -16.53 -1.15
CA VAL A 103 10.81 -15.62 -1.15
C VAL A 103 11.66 -15.94 0.07
N GLY A 104 12.86 -16.48 -0.15
CA GLY A 104 13.68 -17.02 0.93
C GLY A 104 12.95 -18.13 1.70
N ASN A 105 12.80 -17.93 3.02
CA ASN A 105 12.10 -18.86 3.92
C ASN A 105 10.66 -18.41 4.22
N SER A 106 10.18 -17.38 3.53
CA SER A 106 8.87 -16.79 3.76
C SER A 106 7.96 -16.91 2.54
N ILE A 107 6.67 -16.76 2.79
CA ILE A 107 5.65 -16.58 1.78
C ILE A 107 5.27 -15.11 1.77
N LEU A 108 5.57 -14.45 0.66
CA LEU A 108 5.09 -13.12 0.36
C LEU A 108 3.69 -13.24 -0.27
N LEU A 109 2.74 -12.44 0.21
CA LEU A 109 1.37 -12.41 -0.32
C LEU A 109 0.81 -10.99 -0.23
N GLY A 110 -0.20 -10.67 -1.02
CA GLY A 110 -0.73 -9.30 -1.00
C GLY A 110 -2.07 -9.10 -1.66
N ASN A 111 -2.61 -7.93 -1.37
CA ASN A 111 -3.80 -7.37 -2.00
C ASN A 111 -3.77 -5.86 -1.77
N ILE A 112 -4.50 -5.06 -2.53
CA ILE A 112 -4.58 -3.61 -2.27
C ILE A 112 -5.14 -3.34 -0.85
N GLY A 113 -6.10 -4.17 -0.42
CA GLY A 113 -6.94 -3.89 0.73
C GLY A 113 -7.94 -2.79 0.40
N TRP A 114 -8.81 -2.46 1.35
CA TRP A 114 -9.67 -1.28 1.24
C TRP A 114 -10.06 -0.81 2.64
N TYR A 115 -10.87 0.24 2.71
CA TYR A 115 -11.34 0.80 3.96
C TYR A 115 -12.78 0.41 4.28
N ASP A 116 -13.06 0.22 5.58
CA ASP A 116 -14.36 -0.19 6.11
C ASP A 116 -14.98 0.83 7.08
N TYR A 117 -14.37 2.02 7.15
CA TYR A 117 -14.72 3.13 8.04
C TYR A 117 -14.43 2.93 9.52
N SER A 118 -13.88 1.80 9.96
CA SER A 118 -13.60 1.47 11.37
C SER A 118 -12.56 2.36 12.05
N PHE A 119 -11.90 3.22 11.28
CA PHE A 119 -10.90 4.19 11.75
C PHE A 119 -11.41 5.63 11.86
N GLY A 120 -12.61 5.91 11.33
CA GLY A 120 -13.28 7.18 11.52
C GLY A 120 -13.75 7.38 12.96
N ASP A 121 -14.05 8.62 13.31
CA ASP A 121 -14.61 8.96 14.61
C ASP A 121 -16.05 8.43 14.78
N GLU A 122 -16.36 7.92 15.98
CA GLU A 122 -17.66 7.33 16.31
C GLU A 122 -18.82 8.34 16.29
N ALA A 123 -18.53 9.64 16.23
CA ALA A 123 -19.52 10.69 16.08
C ALA A 123 -20.21 10.69 14.70
N TYR A 124 -19.65 10.00 13.69
CA TYR A 124 -20.19 9.94 12.33
C TYR A 124 -20.86 8.60 12.05
N SER A 125 -21.97 8.62 11.30
CA SER A 125 -22.61 7.39 10.86
C SER A 125 -21.93 6.80 9.63
N ILE A 126 -22.30 5.55 9.27
CA ILE A 126 -21.83 4.93 8.03
C ILE A 126 -22.28 5.76 6.82
N GLU A 127 -23.51 6.26 6.83
CA GLU A 127 -24.06 7.12 5.77
C GLU A 127 -23.29 8.44 5.65
N ASP A 128 -22.73 8.96 6.75
CA ASP A 128 -21.84 10.10 6.68
C ASP A 128 -20.57 9.75 5.91
N PHE A 129 -19.87 8.67 6.28
CA PHE A 129 -18.65 8.26 5.58
C PHE A 129 -18.89 7.92 4.10
N GLN A 130 -20.03 7.34 3.75
CA GLN A 130 -20.40 7.07 2.35
C GLN A 130 -20.48 8.32 1.48
N LYS A 131 -20.68 9.52 2.06
CA LYS A 131 -20.61 10.79 1.31
C LYS A 131 -19.20 11.10 0.83
N LYS A 132 -18.17 10.52 1.47
CA LYS A 132 -16.75 10.71 1.14
C LYS A 132 -16.34 12.20 1.03
N SER A 133 -17.06 13.09 1.72
CA SER A 133 -16.87 14.53 1.63
C SER A 133 -17.25 15.21 2.93
N ARG A 134 -16.38 16.13 3.39
CA ARG A 134 -16.57 16.88 4.63
C ARG A 134 -15.90 18.24 4.52
N ASN A 135 -16.60 19.29 4.95
CA ASN A 135 -16.07 20.66 5.06
C ASN A 135 -15.36 21.15 3.79
N GLY A 136 -15.95 20.88 2.61
CA GLY A 136 -15.41 21.29 1.31
C GLY A 136 -14.27 20.42 0.77
N ARG A 137 -13.82 19.39 1.50
CA ARG A 137 -12.84 18.40 1.03
C ARG A 137 -13.54 17.12 0.62
N VAL A 138 -13.16 16.58 -0.54
CA VAL A 138 -13.63 15.29 -1.06
C VAL A 138 -12.51 14.27 -1.02
N TRP A 139 -12.82 13.05 -0.61
CA TRP A 139 -11.92 11.90 -0.72
C TRP A 139 -11.89 11.45 -2.18
N GLN A 140 -10.73 11.58 -2.82
CA GLN A 140 -10.60 11.53 -4.28
C GLN A 140 -10.97 10.17 -4.89
N ASP A 141 -10.86 9.08 -4.13
CA ASP A 141 -11.31 7.76 -4.61
C ASP A 141 -12.79 7.76 -4.98
N SER A 142 -13.62 8.60 -4.36
CA SER A 142 -15.05 8.73 -4.73
C SER A 142 -15.29 9.22 -6.16
N ILE A 143 -14.28 9.84 -6.77
CA ILE A 143 -14.34 10.40 -8.12
C ILE A 143 -13.68 9.44 -9.11
N TRP A 144 -12.51 8.91 -8.75
CA TRP A 144 -11.64 8.22 -9.69
C TRP A 144 -11.72 6.68 -9.63
N VAL A 145 -12.35 6.14 -8.60
CA VAL A 145 -12.47 4.69 -8.39
C VAL A 145 -13.93 4.27 -8.49
N ARG A 146 -14.19 3.19 -9.23
CA ARG A 146 -15.54 2.63 -9.47
C ARG A 146 -15.50 1.14 -9.23
N TRP A 147 -15.50 0.72 -7.97
CA TRP A 147 -15.56 -0.71 -7.62
C TRP A 147 -16.95 -1.34 -7.82
N ASN A 148 -18.01 -0.54 -8.01
CA ASN A 148 -19.39 -1.01 -8.09
C ASN A 148 -19.78 -1.96 -6.93
N ARG A 149 -19.19 -1.71 -5.76
CA ARG A 149 -19.36 -2.49 -4.52
C ARG A 149 -19.23 -1.53 -3.34
N ASP A 150 -19.98 -1.78 -2.27
CA ASP A 150 -19.85 -1.03 -1.03
C ASP A 150 -18.43 -1.21 -0.44
N ASP A 151 -17.87 -0.13 0.12
CA ASP A 151 -16.48 -0.12 0.59
C ASP A 151 -16.23 -1.16 1.68
N ARG A 152 -17.19 -1.39 2.60
CA ARG A 152 -17.05 -2.37 3.69
C ARG A 152 -17.11 -3.80 3.15
N GLN A 153 -17.97 -4.05 2.15
CA GLN A 153 -18.03 -5.34 1.47
C GLN A 153 -16.76 -5.61 0.67
N LEU A 154 -16.19 -4.59 0.04
CA LEU A 154 -14.92 -4.70 -0.68
C LEU A 154 -13.76 -4.99 0.27
N ALA A 155 -13.62 -4.21 1.34
CA ALA A 155 -12.59 -4.40 2.37
C ALA A 155 -12.66 -5.80 2.97
N LYS A 156 -13.87 -6.27 3.30
CA LYS A 156 -14.10 -7.64 3.77
C LYS A 156 -13.67 -8.69 2.75
N ALA A 157 -14.09 -8.57 1.50
CA ALA A 157 -13.75 -9.56 0.46
C ALA A 157 -12.23 -9.67 0.22
N MET A 158 -11.52 -8.53 0.19
CA MET A 158 -10.06 -8.52 0.04
C MET A 158 -9.35 -9.08 1.27
N CYS A 159 -9.88 -8.82 2.47
CA CYS A 159 -9.37 -9.40 3.72
C CYS A 159 -9.56 -10.93 3.75
N GLU A 160 -10.73 -11.43 3.33
CA GLU A 160 -11.02 -12.86 3.22
C GLU A 160 -10.11 -13.54 2.19
N GLU A 161 -9.87 -12.93 1.03
CA GLU A 161 -8.93 -13.45 0.02
C GLU A 161 -7.50 -13.60 0.59
N LEU A 162 -7.03 -12.61 1.35
CA LEU A 162 -5.74 -12.68 2.05
C LEU A 162 -5.72 -13.78 3.11
N GLU A 163 -6.79 -13.91 3.90
CA GLU A 163 -6.89 -14.91 4.96
C GLU A 163 -6.83 -16.34 4.39
N GLU A 164 -7.50 -16.60 3.26
CA GLU A 164 -7.45 -17.90 2.59
C GLU A 164 -6.03 -18.23 2.12
N ILE A 165 -5.32 -17.29 1.50
CA ILE A 165 -3.91 -17.48 1.10
C ILE A 165 -3.03 -17.78 2.33
N ILE A 166 -3.23 -17.08 3.45
CA ILE A 166 -2.48 -17.32 4.68
C ILE A 166 -2.74 -18.74 5.21
N LYS A 167 -4.00 -19.19 5.18
CA LYS A 167 -4.38 -20.55 5.61
C LYS A 167 -3.77 -21.64 4.73
N GLU A 168 -3.66 -21.42 3.41
CA GLU A 168 -2.99 -22.34 2.48
C GLU A 168 -1.51 -22.55 2.82
N HIS A 169 -0.86 -21.54 3.40
CA HIS A 169 0.54 -21.58 3.81
C HIS A 169 0.73 -21.70 5.32
N LYS A 170 -0.25 -22.26 6.03
CA LYS A 170 -0.22 -22.44 7.48
C LYS A 170 1.10 -23.09 7.94
N GLY A 171 1.72 -22.47 8.94
CA GLY A 171 2.99 -22.93 9.53
C GLY A 171 4.24 -22.41 8.81
N LYS A 172 4.10 -21.70 7.69
CA LYS A 172 5.19 -20.93 7.09
C LYS A 172 5.19 -19.50 7.62
N ARG A 173 6.37 -18.86 7.59
CA ARG A 173 6.49 -17.43 7.85
C ARG A 173 5.82 -16.65 6.72
N THR A 174 4.88 -15.76 7.03
CA THR A 174 4.15 -14.98 6.03
C THR A 174 4.45 -13.48 6.15
N ILE A 175 4.63 -12.84 5.00
CA ILE A 175 4.77 -11.39 4.86
C ILE A 175 3.60 -10.92 4.00
N SER A 176 2.68 -10.15 4.58
CA SER A 176 1.55 -9.58 3.85
C SER A 176 1.87 -8.16 3.39
N VAL A 177 1.59 -7.85 2.13
CA VAL A 177 1.71 -6.50 1.57
C VAL A 177 0.33 -5.99 1.22
N THR A 178 -0.04 -4.87 1.81
CA THR A 178 -1.23 -4.09 1.48
C THR A 178 -0.84 -2.63 1.25
N HIS A 179 -1.72 -1.84 0.67
CA HIS A 179 -1.52 -0.39 0.67
C HIS A 179 -2.21 0.24 1.88
N MET A 180 -3.45 -0.17 2.14
CA MET A 180 -4.28 0.29 3.25
C MET A 180 -3.72 -0.14 4.62
N ILE A 181 -3.88 0.70 5.65
CA ILE A 181 -3.36 0.40 6.98
C ILE A 181 -4.25 -0.59 7.73
N ALA A 182 -3.62 -1.39 8.60
CA ALA A 182 -4.29 -2.40 9.41
C ALA A 182 -4.44 -2.02 10.89
N LEU A 183 -3.80 -0.91 11.32
CA LEU A 183 -3.73 -0.50 12.72
C LEU A 183 -4.27 0.91 12.95
N PRO A 184 -5.10 1.14 13.99
CA PRO A 184 -5.54 2.49 14.35
C PRO A 184 -4.38 3.38 14.83
N GLU A 185 -3.26 2.81 15.28
CA GLU A 185 -2.03 3.53 15.64
C GLU A 185 -1.32 4.13 14.42
N LEU A 186 -1.73 3.74 13.21
CA LEU A 186 -1.26 4.28 11.93
C LEU A 186 -2.25 5.30 11.32
N LYS A 187 -3.27 5.74 12.06
CA LYS A 187 -4.14 6.83 11.61
C LYS A 187 -3.39 8.17 11.56
N VAL A 188 -3.91 9.12 10.80
CA VAL A 188 -3.40 10.48 10.82
C VAL A 188 -3.82 11.17 12.13
N PRO A 189 -2.93 11.92 12.79
CA PRO A 189 -3.24 12.54 14.08
C PRO A 189 -4.44 13.49 14.02
N LEU A 190 -5.27 13.46 15.07
CA LEU A 190 -6.52 14.21 15.16
C LEU A 190 -6.31 15.73 15.31
N GLU A 191 -5.10 16.19 15.63
CA GLU A 191 -4.81 17.64 15.62
C GLU A 191 -4.87 18.23 14.20
N ARG A 192 -4.80 17.38 13.17
CA ARG A 192 -4.98 17.80 11.78
C ARG A 192 -6.47 17.91 11.46
N VAL A 193 -6.88 19.07 10.97
CA VAL A 193 -8.28 19.41 10.68
C VAL A 193 -8.94 18.35 9.76
N ASN A 194 -10.17 17.94 10.14
CA ASN A 194 -11.02 16.94 9.46
C ASN A 194 -10.51 15.48 9.46
N TRP A 195 -9.38 15.17 10.09
CA TRP A 195 -8.87 13.79 10.08
C TRP A 195 -9.62 12.85 11.03
N ASP A 196 -10.41 13.39 11.97
CA ASP A 196 -11.48 12.63 12.66
C ASP A 196 -12.40 11.93 11.66
N TYR A 197 -12.79 12.62 10.58
CA TYR A 197 -13.61 12.08 9.52
C TYR A 197 -12.78 11.26 8.49
N PHE A 198 -11.70 11.83 7.94
CA PHE A 198 -10.96 11.19 6.84
C PHE A 198 -10.15 9.97 7.24
N ASN A 199 -9.89 9.76 8.53
CA ASN A 199 -9.29 8.51 9.01
C ASN A 199 -10.13 7.28 8.65
N ALA A 200 -11.44 7.43 8.39
CA ALA A 200 -12.32 6.36 7.92
C ALA A 200 -11.87 5.70 6.60
N PHE A 201 -11.07 6.39 5.78
CA PHE A 201 -10.65 5.93 4.45
C PHE A 201 -9.20 5.43 4.39
N LEU A 202 -8.59 5.18 5.56
CA LEU A 202 -7.19 4.76 5.62
C LEU A 202 -6.99 3.24 5.60
N GLY A 203 -8.01 2.48 5.98
CA GLY A 203 -7.95 1.02 5.99
C GLY A 203 -9.02 0.41 6.89
N SER A 204 -8.71 -0.74 7.48
CA SER A 204 -9.69 -1.49 8.28
C SER A 204 -9.07 -2.15 9.51
N ARG A 205 -9.85 -2.19 10.59
CA ARG A 205 -9.50 -2.90 11.82
C ARG A 205 -9.51 -4.41 11.63
N GLU A 206 -10.47 -4.94 10.86
CA GLU A 206 -10.56 -6.39 10.57
C GLU A 206 -9.27 -6.91 9.92
N LEU A 207 -8.64 -6.12 9.04
CA LEU A 207 -7.37 -6.51 8.42
C LEU A 207 -6.27 -6.76 9.47
N GLY A 208 -6.16 -5.87 10.47
CA GLY A 208 -5.22 -6.03 11.58
C GLY A 208 -5.54 -7.23 12.46
N GLU A 209 -6.81 -7.39 12.84
CA GLU A 209 -7.28 -8.51 13.66
C GLU A 209 -7.08 -9.86 12.94
N MET A 210 -7.28 -9.91 11.63
CA MET A 210 -7.02 -11.07 10.78
C MET A 210 -5.54 -11.43 10.76
N TYR A 211 -4.64 -10.44 10.60
CA TYR A 211 -3.20 -10.67 10.63
C TYR A 211 -2.73 -11.27 11.96
N GLU A 212 -3.19 -10.71 13.08
CA GLU A 212 -2.83 -11.18 14.42
C GLU A 212 -3.38 -12.60 14.67
N ARG A 213 -4.65 -12.84 14.33
CA ARG A 213 -5.32 -14.15 14.49
C ARG A 213 -4.65 -15.26 13.69
N ASN A 214 -4.12 -14.96 12.50
CA ASN A 214 -3.50 -15.94 11.61
C ASN A 214 -1.97 -15.99 11.72
N GLY A 215 -1.36 -15.22 12.64
CA GLY A 215 0.08 -15.26 12.91
C GLY A 215 0.94 -14.73 11.76
N VAL A 216 0.47 -13.68 11.05
CA VAL A 216 1.27 -12.99 10.04
C VAL A 216 2.55 -12.44 10.69
N SER A 217 3.70 -12.71 10.09
CA SER A 217 4.98 -12.35 10.71
C SER A 217 5.36 -10.90 10.46
N CYS A 218 4.99 -10.36 9.29
CA CYS A 218 5.23 -8.97 8.92
C CYS A 218 4.09 -8.47 8.02
N ALA A 219 3.60 -7.26 8.29
CA ALA A 219 2.58 -6.57 7.50
C ALA A 219 3.14 -5.25 6.96
N VAL A 220 3.33 -5.17 5.66
CA VAL A 220 3.88 -4.01 4.94
C VAL A 220 2.73 -3.19 4.36
N MET A 221 2.71 -1.87 4.62
CA MET A 221 1.61 -0.94 4.29
C MET A 221 2.13 0.43 3.82
N GLY A 222 1.24 1.30 3.34
CA GLY A 222 1.53 2.68 2.90
C GLY A 222 0.43 3.69 3.26
N HIS A 223 0.07 4.56 2.31
CA HIS A 223 -1.12 5.43 2.27
C HIS A 223 -1.10 6.67 3.16
N VAL A 224 -0.56 6.56 4.36
CA VAL A 224 -0.70 7.61 5.39
C VAL A 224 0.34 8.72 5.30
N HIS A 225 1.24 8.63 4.32
CA HIS A 225 2.29 9.60 4.05
C HIS A 225 3.21 9.87 5.25
N TYR A 226 3.50 8.83 6.02
CA TYR A 226 4.53 8.87 7.04
C TYR A 226 5.17 7.51 7.26
N ARG A 227 6.25 7.51 8.05
CA ARG A 227 7.07 6.33 8.32
C ARG A 227 6.83 5.88 9.75
N LYS A 228 6.45 4.61 9.93
CA LYS A 228 6.26 4.04 11.26
C LYS A 228 6.44 2.53 11.21
N ARG A 229 7.08 1.97 12.23
CA ARG A 229 7.18 0.52 12.45
C ARG A 229 6.68 0.18 13.84
N ILE A 230 5.80 -0.81 13.95
CA ILE A 230 5.15 -1.19 15.20
C ILE A 230 5.21 -2.71 15.31
N LEU A 231 5.78 -3.23 16.40
CA LEU A 231 5.62 -4.64 16.77
C LEU A 231 4.42 -4.74 17.71
N LYS A 232 3.36 -5.42 17.28
CA LYS A 232 2.14 -5.62 18.07
C LYS A 232 1.62 -7.04 17.88
N ASN A 233 1.29 -7.71 18.98
CA ASN A 233 0.76 -9.08 18.96
C ASN A 233 1.58 -10.04 18.08
N GLN A 234 2.91 -9.91 18.13
CA GLN A 234 3.89 -10.68 17.36
C GLN A 234 3.91 -10.42 15.84
N VAL A 235 3.12 -9.46 15.34
CA VAL A 235 3.15 -9.00 13.95
C VAL A 235 4.01 -7.73 13.87
N ASP A 236 4.97 -7.72 12.94
CA ASP A 236 5.78 -6.54 12.64
C ASP A 236 5.13 -5.69 11.53
N TYR A 237 4.54 -4.57 11.91
CA TYR A 237 3.87 -3.66 10.99
C TYR A 237 4.84 -2.61 10.48
N VAL A 238 5.01 -2.51 9.16
CA VAL A 238 5.96 -1.61 8.50
C VAL A 238 5.22 -0.68 7.55
N CYS A 239 5.26 0.62 7.82
CA CYS A 239 4.77 1.67 6.93
C CYS A 239 5.96 2.56 6.53
N ALA A 240 6.25 2.63 5.23
CA ALA A 240 7.48 3.20 4.69
C ALA A 240 7.21 4.15 3.50
N CYS A 241 6.36 5.15 3.74
CA CYS A 241 5.93 6.10 2.72
C CYS A 241 7.06 7.07 2.32
N LEU A 242 7.35 7.17 1.02
CA LEU A 242 8.27 8.17 0.48
C LEU A 242 7.61 9.54 0.42
N ASN A 243 6.33 9.57 0.04
CA ASN A 243 5.48 10.75 -0.10
C ASN A 243 5.78 11.57 -1.35
N TYR A 244 4.99 12.64 -1.54
CA TYR A 244 5.30 13.70 -2.48
C TYR A 244 6.56 14.45 -2.06
N HIS A 245 7.32 14.96 -3.03
CA HIS A 245 8.52 15.75 -2.77
C HIS A 245 8.29 17.00 -1.91
N THR A 246 7.06 17.54 -1.89
CA THR A 246 6.65 18.66 -1.03
C THR A 246 6.49 18.28 0.44
N GLU A 247 6.44 16.98 0.75
CA GLU A 247 6.27 16.43 2.09
C GLU A 247 7.57 15.79 2.62
N TRP A 248 8.63 15.77 1.81
CA TRP A 248 9.93 15.26 2.20
C TRP A 248 10.56 16.11 3.31
N GLN A 249 11.28 15.44 4.21
CA GLN A 249 11.93 16.08 5.36
C GLN A 249 13.30 16.65 5.02
N THR A 250 13.88 16.25 3.88
CA THR A 250 15.12 16.80 3.31
C THR A 250 14.93 17.15 1.84
N GLN A 251 15.74 18.09 1.36
CA GLN A 251 15.80 18.47 -0.06
C GLN A 251 16.71 17.54 -0.88
N ASP A 252 17.49 16.66 -0.23
CA ASP A 252 18.27 15.61 -0.91
C ASP A 252 17.37 14.37 -1.12
N PRO A 253 16.94 14.06 -2.36
CA PRO A 253 16.07 12.92 -2.63
C PRO A 253 16.72 11.58 -2.26
N GLY A 254 18.05 11.49 -2.37
CA GLY A 254 18.79 10.28 -1.98
C GLY A 254 18.80 10.09 -0.47
N GLU A 255 18.91 11.18 0.30
CA GLU A 255 18.79 11.13 1.75
C GLU A 255 17.35 10.81 2.20
N GLU A 256 16.33 11.41 1.57
CA GLU A 256 14.94 11.11 1.88
C GLU A 256 14.60 9.64 1.62
N LEU A 257 15.01 9.11 0.47
CA LEU A 257 14.81 7.71 0.12
C LEU A 257 15.52 6.78 1.10
N ARG A 258 16.76 7.10 1.51
CA ARG A 258 17.50 6.35 2.54
C ARG A 258 16.76 6.32 3.88
N LYS A 259 16.19 7.46 4.30
CA LYS A 259 15.40 7.57 5.53
C LYS A 259 14.06 6.84 5.44
N THR A 260 13.53 6.71 4.23
CA THR A 260 12.26 6.04 3.95
C THR A 260 12.40 4.53 3.97
N MET A 261 13.34 4.01 3.17
CA MET A 261 13.43 2.58 2.89
C MET A 261 13.76 1.79 4.16
N GLN A 262 12.87 0.88 4.51
CA GLN A 262 13.05 -0.05 5.60
C GLN A 262 13.53 -1.42 5.10
N GLU A 263 14.18 -2.18 5.97
CA GLU A 263 14.65 -3.54 5.68
C GLU A 263 13.85 -4.56 6.50
N ILE A 264 13.51 -5.66 5.82
CA ILE A 264 12.93 -6.86 6.44
C ILE A 264 13.66 -8.10 5.93
N GLU A 265 13.66 -9.15 6.74
CA GLU A 265 14.13 -10.47 6.32
C GLU A 265 12.95 -11.31 5.83
N ALA A 266 13.19 -12.11 4.79
CA ALA A 266 12.28 -13.11 4.21
C ALA A 266 12.91 -14.51 4.20
#